data_AF-A0A947T8L2-F1
#
_entry.id   AF-A0A947T8L2-F1
#
_cell.length_a   1.000
_cell.length_b   1.000
_cell.length_c   1.000
_cell.angle_alpha   90.00
_cell.angle_beta   90.00
_cell.angle_gamma   90.00
#
_symmetry.space_group_name_H-M   'P 1'
#
loop_
_entity.id
_entity.type
_entity.pdbx_description
1 polymer ?
#
loop_
_entity_poly.entity_id
_entity_poly.type
_entity_poly.pdbx_seq_one_letter_code
_entity_poly.pdbx_strand_id
1 'polypeptide(L)'
;MAAELKFEQADWEGNYQALLNDLNQLYRWNHGQPLGTPVVVTFRFADSYPAYRDDLPDPETNFRAFTEEHRAIAVDVMRELEQVINVRFVEDLTSSEEQVDLMISGTIFAGGSGNFPYPDWPFAGDIAIGIGPADGSRLSVSGYDVVGDKSYAGFREIFIHELGHSMGLWHPRNYTSPDGNFDGSSDGYTVAIDLGMENNLYTVMSYFAPQDVGFHNQWVRTLMPLDIMALQYLYGVNQTATAGDDVHSYS
;
A
#
# COMPACT_ATOMS: atom_id res chain seq x y z
N MET A 1 -6.44 -35.12 -6.45
CA MET A 1 -6.73 -34.24 -7.59
C MET A 1 -5.73 -33.11 -7.51
N ALA A 2 -4.87 -32.95 -8.52
CA ALA A 2 -4.02 -31.77 -8.60
C ALA A 2 -4.94 -30.57 -8.72
N ALA A 3 -4.75 -29.55 -7.88
CA ALA A 3 -5.41 -28.28 -8.08
C ALA A 3 -4.89 -27.75 -9.42
N GLU A 4 -5.76 -27.64 -10.42
CA GLU A 4 -5.45 -26.84 -11.61
C GLU A 4 -5.11 -25.43 -11.12
N LEU A 5 -3.94 -24.93 -11.51
CA LEU A 5 -3.67 -23.49 -11.41
C LEU A 5 -4.77 -22.81 -12.22
N LYS A 6 -5.58 -21.99 -11.55
CA LYS A 6 -6.74 -21.33 -12.17
C LYS A 6 -6.35 -20.37 -13.31
N PHE A 7 -5.06 -20.04 -13.45
CA PHE A 7 -4.54 -19.01 -14.34
C PHE A 7 -3.20 -19.41 -14.95
N GLU A 8 -3.00 -19.08 -16.23
CA GLU A 8 -1.76 -19.28 -16.99
C GLU A 8 -0.79 -18.10 -16.84
N GLN A 9 0.48 -18.28 -17.24
CA GLN A 9 1.50 -17.22 -17.14
C GLN A 9 1.10 -15.91 -17.85
N ALA A 10 0.38 -16.02 -18.97
CA ALA A 10 -0.10 -14.85 -19.72
C ALA A 10 -1.12 -14.03 -18.92
N ASP A 11 -1.92 -14.69 -18.07
CA ASP A 11 -2.86 -13.99 -17.19
C ASP A 11 -2.08 -13.15 -16.19
N TRP A 12 -1.04 -13.71 -15.55
CA TRP A 12 -0.22 -12.95 -14.61
C TRP A 12 0.48 -11.74 -15.24
N GLU A 13 1.07 -11.90 -16.43
CA GLU A 13 1.82 -10.82 -17.12
C GLU A 13 0.90 -9.67 -17.58
N GLY A 14 -0.35 -9.97 -17.93
CA GLY A 14 -1.33 -8.94 -18.31
C GLY A 14 -1.94 -8.22 -17.11
N ASN A 15 -2.13 -8.92 -15.99
CA ASN A 15 -2.92 -8.42 -14.87
C ASN A 15 -2.16 -7.48 -13.92
N TYR A 16 -0.84 -7.64 -13.73
CA TYR A 16 -0.10 -6.69 -12.85
C TYR A 16 -0.05 -5.28 -13.44
N GLN A 17 -0.16 -5.16 -14.77
CA GLN A 17 -0.22 -3.88 -15.47
C GLN A 17 -1.48 -3.10 -15.10
N ALA A 18 -2.54 -3.73 -14.59
CA ALA A 18 -3.71 -3.03 -14.04
C ALA A 18 -3.40 -2.21 -12.79
N LEU A 19 -2.31 -2.55 -12.08
CA LEU A 19 -1.80 -1.76 -10.96
C LEU A 19 -0.89 -0.62 -11.42
N LEU A 20 -0.67 -0.48 -12.73
CA LEU A 20 0.18 0.54 -13.31
C LEU A 20 -0.67 1.48 -14.18
N ASN A 21 -0.51 2.78 -14.03
CA ASN A 21 -1.12 3.76 -14.93
C ASN A 21 -0.15 4.05 -16.09
N ASP A 22 -0.66 4.41 -17.27
CA ASP A 22 0.15 4.90 -18.41
C ASP A 22 1.08 6.06 -18.05
N LEU A 23 0.76 6.80 -16.97
CA LEU A 23 1.56 7.88 -16.40
C LEU A 23 2.60 7.42 -15.37
N ASN A 24 2.78 6.12 -15.14
CA ASN A 24 3.69 5.58 -14.11
C ASN A 24 5.16 5.98 -14.28
N GLN A 25 5.54 6.57 -15.42
CA GLN A 25 6.85 7.20 -15.51
C GLN A 25 7.07 8.27 -14.44
N LEU A 26 6.03 9.07 -14.11
CA LEU A 26 6.08 10.11 -13.08
C LEU A 26 5.80 9.56 -11.68
N TYR A 27 4.94 8.54 -11.58
CA TYR A 27 4.46 7.99 -10.31
C TYR A 27 5.37 6.95 -9.66
N ARG A 28 6.69 7.14 -9.75
CA ARG A 28 7.70 6.22 -9.17
C ARG A 28 8.93 6.99 -8.72
N TRP A 29 9.59 6.50 -7.67
CA TRP A 29 10.76 7.16 -7.09
C TRP A 29 11.99 7.21 -8.01
N ASN A 30 12.14 6.23 -8.89
CA ASN A 30 13.21 6.18 -9.89
C ASN A 30 12.82 6.86 -11.22
N HIS A 31 11.87 7.80 -11.19
CA HIS A 31 11.49 8.62 -12.35
C HIS A 31 12.73 9.21 -13.05
N GLY A 32 12.71 9.23 -14.39
CA GLY A 32 13.84 9.66 -15.21
C GLY A 32 14.94 8.59 -15.40
N GLN A 33 14.90 7.48 -14.67
CA GLN A 33 15.76 6.31 -14.89
C GLN A 33 15.00 5.18 -15.62
N PRO A 34 15.69 4.22 -16.25
CA PRO A 34 15.05 3.02 -16.80
C PRO A 34 14.21 2.28 -15.73
N LEU A 35 13.14 1.61 -16.15
CA LEU A 35 12.39 0.68 -15.30
C LEU A 35 13.32 -0.41 -14.75
N GLY A 36 13.06 -0.87 -13.54
CA GLY A 36 13.90 -1.85 -12.85
C GLY A 36 15.15 -1.25 -12.20
N THR A 37 15.34 0.08 -12.24
CA THR A 37 16.46 0.74 -11.58
C THR A 37 16.24 0.78 -10.06
N PRO A 38 17.20 0.34 -9.23
CA PRO A 38 17.07 0.39 -7.77
C PRO A 38 16.88 1.81 -7.24
N VAL A 39 16.24 1.94 -6.08
CA VAL A 39 16.00 3.25 -5.45
C VAL A 39 16.12 3.21 -3.93
N VAL A 40 16.55 4.32 -3.34
CA VAL A 40 16.52 4.54 -1.89
C VAL A 40 15.37 5.50 -1.60
N VAL A 41 14.46 5.11 -0.72
CA VAL A 41 13.35 5.94 -0.25
C VAL A 41 13.64 6.33 1.20
N THR A 42 13.78 7.63 1.44
CA THR A 42 13.93 8.16 2.80
C THR A 42 12.56 8.48 3.37
N PHE A 43 12.31 8.04 4.60
CA PHE A 43 11.06 8.29 5.30
C PHE A 43 11.30 8.79 6.72
N ARG A 44 10.25 9.29 7.36
CA ARG A 44 10.20 9.50 8.81
C ARG A 44 8.80 9.22 9.35
N PHE A 45 8.73 8.87 10.63
CA PHE A 45 7.46 8.86 11.34
C PHE A 45 7.19 10.26 11.90
N ALA A 46 6.03 10.83 11.56
CA ALA A 46 5.64 12.14 12.04
C ALA A 46 5.36 12.12 13.55
N ASP A 47 6.16 12.85 14.34
CA ASP A 47 5.93 13.08 15.78
C ASP A 47 5.05 14.30 16.05
N SER A 48 4.84 15.14 15.04
CA SER A 48 3.99 16.32 15.06
C SER A 48 3.33 16.50 13.70
N TYR A 49 2.16 17.16 13.66
CA TYR A 49 1.46 17.41 12.41
C TYR A 49 2.33 18.20 11.42
N PRO A 50 2.58 17.69 10.20
CA PRO A 50 3.37 18.41 9.22
C PRO A 50 2.62 19.64 8.71
N ALA A 51 3.22 20.83 8.82
CA ALA A 51 2.55 22.09 8.51
C ALA A 51 2.14 22.24 7.02
N TYR A 52 2.73 21.46 6.12
CA TYR A 52 2.42 21.47 4.69
C TYR A 52 1.23 20.55 4.33
N ARG A 53 0.71 19.77 5.28
CA ARG A 53 -0.45 18.88 5.09
C ARG A 53 -1.76 19.56 5.46
N ASP A 54 -2.06 20.70 4.87
CA ASP A 54 -3.33 21.41 5.11
C ASP A 54 -4.55 20.75 4.44
N ASP A 55 -4.32 19.68 3.66
CA ASP A 55 -5.31 18.81 3.03
C ASP A 55 -5.96 17.80 4.00
N LEU A 56 -5.30 17.50 5.11
CA LEU A 56 -5.79 16.56 6.11
C LEU A 56 -6.76 17.22 7.11
N PRO A 57 -7.64 16.42 7.74
CA PRO A 57 -8.54 16.88 8.79
C PRO A 57 -7.83 17.54 9.97
N ASP A 58 -8.59 18.37 10.71
CA ASP A 58 -8.10 19.18 11.82
C ASP A 58 -7.13 18.40 12.73
N PRO A 59 -5.85 18.83 12.82
CA PRO A 59 -4.82 18.12 13.56
C PRO A 59 -5.11 18.01 15.05
N GLU A 60 -5.81 18.97 15.66
CA GLU A 60 -6.09 18.96 17.10
C GLU A 60 -6.95 17.76 17.51
N THR A 61 -7.77 17.27 16.58
CA THR A 61 -8.70 16.18 16.84
C THR A 61 -8.34 14.88 16.12
N ASN A 62 -7.56 14.93 15.04
CA ASN A 62 -7.35 13.79 14.15
C ASN A 62 -5.91 13.29 14.05
N PHE A 63 -4.89 14.10 14.39
CA PHE A 63 -3.50 13.70 14.25
C PHE A 63 -2.97 12.91 15.45
N ARG A 64 -2.17 11.88 15.18
CA ARG A 64 -1.38 11.15 16.19
C ARG A 64 -0.05 10.69 15.61
N ALA A 65 0.96 10.66 16.46
CA ALA A 65 2.16 9.91 16.16
C ALA A 65 1.87 8.41 16.18
N PHE A 66 2.52 7.65 15.30
CA PHE A 66 2.53 6.19 15.37
C PHE A 66 3.08 5.73 16.73
N THR A 67 2.39 4.76 17.37
CA THR A 67 2.92 4.06 18.55
C THR A 67 4.13 3.19 18.17
N GLU A 68 4.85 2.67 19.16
CA GLU A 68 5.98 1.75 18.94
C GLU A 68 5.57 0.53 18.11
N GLU A 69 4.39 -0.03 18.36
CA GLU A 69 3.86 -1.18 17.62
C GLU A 69 3.55 -0.84 16.15
N HIS A 70 2.94 0.32 15.89
CA HIS A 70 2.67 0.77 14.52
C HIS A 70 3.97 0.98 13.73
N ARG A 71 4.99 1.60 14.36
CA ARG A 71 6.31 1.78 13.74
C ARG A 71 6.98 0.45 13.45
N ALA A 72 6.96 -0.48 14.39
CA ALA A 72 7.52 -1.82 14.22
C ALA A 72 6.89 -2.55 13.02
N ILE A 73 5.56 -2.54 12.93
CA ILE A 73 4.83 -3.16 11.81
C ILE A 73 5.17 -2.48 10.48
N ALA A 74 5.21 -1.14 10.44
CA ALA A 74 5.56 -0.41 9.22
C ALA A 74 6.98 -0.76 8.75
N VAL A 75 7.95 -0.81 9.67
CA VAL A 75 9.34 -1.22 9.39
C VAL A 75 9.41 -2.66 8.92
N ASP A 76 8.66 -3.58 9.52
CA ASP A 76 8.64 -4.98 9.11
C ASP A 76 8.07 -5.14 7.69
N VAL A 77 6.98 -4.44 7.36
CA VAL A 77 6.43 -4.40 5.99
C VAL A 77 7.48 -3.86 5.01
N MET A 78 8.13 -2.75 5.32
CA MET A 78 9.18 -2.18 4.46
C MET A 78 10.34 -3.16 4.24
N ARG A 79 10.76 -3.89 5.27
CA ARG A 79 11.81 -4.92 5.16
C ARG A 79 11.39 -6.12 4.32
N GLU A 80 10.13 -6.55 4.41
CA GLU A 80 9.60 -7.60 3.54
C GLU A 80 9.61 -7.17 2.07
N LEU A 81 9.28 -5.91 1.77
CA LEU A 81 9.40 -5.35 0.43
C LEU A 81 10.85 -5.39 -0.06
N GLU A 82 11.81 -4.94 0.75
CA GLU A 82 13.23 -4.98 0.40
C GLU A 82 13.73 -6.40 0.04
N GLN A 83 13.10 -7.46 0.54
CA GLN A 83 13.47 -8.83 0.18
C GLN A 83 13.07 -9.19 -1.25
N VAL A 84 12.00 -8.63 -1.79
CA VAL A 84 11.44 -9.05 -3.09
C VAL A 84 11.68 -8.04 -4.21
N ILE A 85 11.97 -6.78 -3.87
CA ILE A 85 12.20 -5.68 -4.82
C ILE A 85 13.47 -4.88 -4.49
N ASN A 86 14.09 -4.27 -5.49
CA ASN A 86 15.32 -3.46 -5.37
C ASN A 86 15.04 -2.04 -4.83
N VAL A 87 14.45 -1.97 -3.65
CA VAL A 87 14.28 -0.73 -2.89
C VAL A 87 15.10 -0.80 -1.61
N ARG A 88 15.46 0.37 -1.05
CA ARG A 88 15.95 0.50 0.31
C ARG A 88 15.17 1.60 1.03
N PHE A 89 14.54 1.28 2.14
CA PHE A 89 13.91 2.26 3.02
C PHE A 89 14.90 2.69 4.10
N VAL A 90 15.04 4.00 4.28
CA VAL A 90 15.93 4.60 5.29
C VAL A 90 15.15 5.61 6.10
N GLU A 91 15.02 5.35 7.39
CA GLU A 91 14.50 6.36 8.31
C GLU A 91 15.55 7.47 8.47
N ASP A 92 15.19 8.71 8.16
CA ASP A 92 16.07 9.87 8.29
C ASP A 92 15.40 10.98 9.09
N LEU A 93 15.88 11.19 10.32
CA LEU A 93 15.38 12.22 11.24
C LEU A 93 16.14 13.55 11.11
N THR A 94 17.11 13.65 10.19
CA THR A 94 18.10 14.74 10.14
C THR A 94 17.94 15.67 8.94
N SER A 95 17.23 15.25 7.89
CA SER A 95 17.04 16.08 6.71
C SER A 95 15.85 17.05 6.86
N SER A 96 16.00 18.23 6.27
CA SER A 96 14.93 19.20 6.06
C SER A 96 14.35 19.14 4.64
N GLU A 97 14.74 18.13 3.84
CA GLU A 97 14.33 17.98 2.44
C GLU A 97 13.08 17.08 2.30
N GLU A 98 12.58 16.96 1.07
CA GLU A 98 11.41 16.17 0.66
C GLU A 98 11.55 14.69 1.10
N GLN A 99 10.98 14.38 2.26
CA GLN A 99 10.93 13.05 2.84
C GLN A 99 9.52 12.50 2.75
N VAL A 100 9.39 11.18 2.70
CA VAL A 100 8.11 10.52 2.93
C VAL A 100 7.74 10.62 4.40
N ASP A 101 6.62 11.28 4.71
CA ASP A 101 6.07 11.33 6.06
C ASP A 101 5.02 10.23 6.28
N LEU A 102 5.24 9.41 7.32
CA LEU A 102 4.32 8.38 7.79
C LEU A 102 3.59 8.89 9.04
N MET A 103 2.26 8.99 8.98
CA MET A 103 1.47 9.57 10.06
C MET A 103 0.11 8.88 10.28
N ILE A 104 -0.41 8.93 11.51
CA ILE A 104 -1.83 8.69 11.76
C ILE A 104 -2.52 10.04 11.64
N SER A 105 -3.49 10.11 10.74
CA SER A 105 -4.43 11.21 10.69
C SER A 105 -5.79 10.62 10.38
N GLY A 106 -6.82 11.04 11.10
CA GLY A 106 -8.19 10.83 10.62
C GLY A 106 -8.26 11.30 9.17
N THR A 107 -8.67 10.43 8.26
CA THR A 107 -8.80 10.74 6.83
C THR A 107 -10.25 11.07 6.53
N ILE A 108 -10.47 11.98 5.58
CA ILE A 108 -11.81 12.36 5.08
C ILE A 108 -12.44 11.28 4.20
N PHE A 109 -11.64 10.31 3.74
CA PHE A 109 -12.04 9.21 2.86
C PHE A 109 -11.28 7.94 3.26
N ALA A 110 -12.00 6.85 3.56
CA ALA A 110 -11.49 5.48 3.75
C ALA A 110 -10.38 5.28 4.81
N GLY A 111 -9.91 4.03 4.99
CA GLY A 111 -9.02 3.61 6.08
C GLY A 111 -7.62 4.21 6.09
N GLY A 112 -7.21 4.89 5.02
CA GLY A 112 -5.91 5.55 4.86
C GLY A 112 -5.82 6.32 3.55
N SER A 113 -4.66 6.94 3.31
CA SER A 113 -4.27 7.58 2.06
C SER A 113 -2.75 7.54 1.91
N GLY A 114 -2.29 6.92 0.83
CA GLY A 114 -0.92 6.96 0.33
C GLY A 114 -0.84 7.85 -0.89
N ASN A 115 0.07 8.81 -0.87
CA ASN A 115 0.27 9.71 -1.99
C ASN A 115 1.30 9.14 -2.94
N PHE A 116 1.01 9.17 -4.23
CA PHE A 116 1.97 8.70 -5.23
C PHE A 116 3.28 9.50 -5.17
N PRO A 117 4.42 8.88 -5.51
CA PRO A 117 5.62 9.64 -5.84
C PRO A 117 5.29 10.62 -6.96
N TYR A 118 5.67 11.89 -6.85
CA TYR A 118 5.51 12.83 -7.95
C TYR A 118 6.53 13.96 -7.80
N PRO A 119 7.30 14.30 -8.85
CA PRO A 119 8.27 15.39 -8.77
C PRO A 119 7.60 16.71 -8.35
N ASP A 120 8.25 17.46 -7.46
CA ASP A 120 7.82 18.79 -7.00
C ASP A 120 6.47 18.83 -6.25
N TRP A 121 5.94 17.68 -5.81
CA TRP A 121 4.72 17.63 -5.00
C TRP A 121 5.07 17.56 -3.50
N PRO A 122 4.69 18.56 -2.68
CA PRO A 122 5.08 18.65 -1.25
C PRO A 122 4.77 17.45 -0.35
N PHE A 123 3.86 16.56 -0.76
CA PHE A 123 3.46 15.38 0.02
C PHE A 123 3.62 14.09 -0.79
N ALA A 124 4.48 14.09 -1.81
CA ALA A 124 4.81 12.91 -2.58
C ALA A 124 5.25 11.76 -1.67
N GLY A 125 4.57 10.62 -1.76
CA GLY A 125 4.88 9.45 -0.96
C GLY A 125 4.34 9.45 0.46
N ASP A 126 3.77 10.54 0.96
CA ASP A 126 3.24 10.60 2.32
C ASP A 126 2.11 9.59 2.52
N ILE A 127 2.13 8.94 3.69
CA ILE A 127 1.10 7.98 4.11
C ILE A 127 0.40 8.49 5.35
N ALA A 128 -0.91 8.67 5.26
CA ALA A 128 -1.80 8.98 6.38
C ALA A 128 -2.73 7.81 6.65
N ILE A 129 -2.67 7.22 7.84
CA ILE A 129 -3.57 6.12 8.22
C ILE A 129 -4.72 6.66 9.08
N GLY A 130 -5.95 6.37 8.67
CA GLY A 130 -7.15 6.70 9.40
C GLY A 130 -7.35 5.75 10.57
N ILE A 131 -6.97 6.17 11.78
CA ILE A 131 -7.29 5.45 13.02
C ILE A 131 -8.30 6.28 13.81
N GLY A 132 -9.37 5.66 14.30
CA GLY A 132 -10.40 6.31 15.11
C GLY A 132 -9.85 7.00 16.37
N PRO A 133 -10.66 7.84 17.04
CA PRO A 133 -10.24 8.56 18.23
C PRO A 133 -9.91 7.60 19.38
N ALA A 134 -9.08 8.06 20.31
CA ALA A 134 -8.40 7.28 21.36
C ALA A 134 -9.37 6.83 22.44
N ASP A 135 -10.46 7.58 22.57
CA ASP A 135 -11.59 7.28 23.43
C ASP A 135 -12.58 6.30 22.76
N GLY A 136 -12.32 5.85 21.53
CA GLY A 136 -13.18 4.95 20.77
C GLY A 136 -14.54 5.55 20.40
N SER A 137 -14.74 6.86 20.60
CA SER A 137 -16.05 7.52 20.50
C SER A 137 -16.60 7.62 19.07
N ARG A 138 -15.73 7.51 18.06
CA ARG A 138 -16.09 7.52 16.64
C ARG A 138 -15.25 6.49 15.89
N LEU A 139 -15.74 5.26 15.78
CA LEU A 139 -15.26 4.34 14.75
C LEU A 139 -15.61 4.93 13.38
N SER A 140 -14.86 5.92 12.91
CA SER A 140 -14.94 6.40 11.53
C SER A 140 -14.26 5.36 10.65
N VAL A 141 -15.05 4.35 10.26
CA VAL A 141 -14.95 3.56 9.01
C VAL A 141 -13.58 2.99 8.62
N SER A 142 -12.65 2.79 9.55
CA SER A 142 -11.59 1.78 9.39
C SER A 142 -11.71 0.78 10.54
N GLY A 143 -12.49 -0.28 10.30
CA GLY A 143 -12.55 -1.40 11.23
C GLY A 143 -11.29 -2.22 11.13
N TYR A 144 -10.17 -1.82 11.73
CA TYR A 144 -8.88 -2.48 11.43
C TYR A 144 -7.87 -2.56 12.59
N ASP A 145 -8.26 -2.13 13.78
CA ASP A 145 -7.80 -2.76 15.02
C ASP A 145 -9.05 -2.79 15.89
N VAL A 146 -9.73 -3.94 15.97
CA VAL A 146 -10.90 -4.06 16.84
C VAL A 146 -10.36 -3.82 18.23
N VAL A 147 -10.65 -2.62 18.77
CA VAL A 147 -10.24 -2.13 20.09
C VAL A 147 -10.34 -3.27 21.11
N GLY A 148 -9.25 -4.01 21.32
CA GLY A 148 -9.23 -5.21 22.15
C GLY A 148 -8.36 -6.40 21.70
N ASP A 149 -8.18 -6.69 20.39
CA ASP A 149 -7.51 -7.95 19.97
C ASP A 149 -5.98 -7.85 19.83
N LYS A 150 -5.43 -6.63 19.72
CA LYS A 150 -3.99 -6.35 19.53
C LYS A 150 -3.37 -7.09 18.34
N SER A 151 -4.19 -7.45 17.35
CA SER A 151 -3.73 -8.19 16.18
C SER A 151 -3.00 -7.28 15.20
N TYR A 152 -3.38 -5.98 15.15
CA TYR A 152 -2.90 -5.00 14.18
C TYR A 152 -3.01 -5.46 12.72
N ALA A 153 -3.76 -6.53 12.46
CA ALA A 153 -3.79 -7.18 11.16
C ALA A 153 -4.39 -6.24 10.12
N GLY A 154 -5.29 -5.38 10.56
CA GLY A 154 -5.89 -4.39 9.72
C GLY A 154 -5.06 -3.15 9.45
N PHE A 155 -4.44 -2.60 10.50
CA PHE A 155 -3.42 -1.56 10.32
C PHE A 155 -2.37 -2.02 9.31
N ARG A 156 -1.91 -3.27 9.46
CA ARG A 156 -0.91 -3.86 8.57
C ARG A 156 -1.40 -3.90 7.11
N GLU A 157 -2.59 -4.41 6.84
CA GLU A 157 -3.14 -4.46 5.46
C GLU A 157 -3.27 -3.07 4.85
N ILE A 158 -3.86 -2.11 5.59
CA ILE A 158 -3.99 -0.73 5.13
C ILE A 158 -2.61 -0.13 4.88
N PHE A 159 -1.65 -0.33 5.77
CA PHE A 159 -0.30 0.19 5.58
C PHE A 159 0.36 -0.41 4.33
N ILE A 160 0.21 -1.70 4.05
CA ILE A 160 0.69 -2.29 2.78
C ILE A 160 0.01 -1.60 1.58
N HIS A 161 -1.31 -1.40 1.64
CA HIS A 161 -2.09 -0.76 0.57
C HIS A 161 -1.60 0.67 0.29
N GLU A 162 -1.50 1.51 1.33
CA GLU A 162 -1.06 2.89 1.18
C GLU A 162 0.43 3.00 0.83
N LEU A 163 1.26 2.06 1.30
CA LEU A 163 2.64 1.94 0.85
C LEU A 163 2.70 1.55 -0.63
N GLY A 164 1.77 0.72 -1.11
CA GLY A 164 1.59 0.41 -2.53
C GLY A 164 1.40 1.68 -3.37
N HIS A 165 0.45 2.55 -2.99
CA HIS A 165 0.27 3.85 -3.64
C HIS A 165 1.53 4.71 -3.59
N SER A 166 2.16 4.80 -2.42
CA SER A 166 3.41 5.54 -2.20
C SER A 166 4.61 4.96 -2.94
N MET A 167 4.46 3.78 -3.53
CA MET A 167 5.44 3.12 -4.39
C MET A 167 5.01 3.09 -5.87
N GLY A 168 3.85 3.66 -6.23
CA GLY A 168 3.42 3.79 -7.62
C GLY A 168 2.33 2.82 -8.08
N LEU A 169 1.73 2.05 -7.16
CA LEU A 169 0.66 1.11 -7.48
C LEU A 169 -0.69 1.80 -7.45
N TRP A 170 -1.51 1.52 -8.45
CA TRP A 170 -2.90 1.97 -8.54
C TRP A 170 -3.82 0.86 -8.04
N HIS A 171 -5.06 1.25 -7.72
CA HIS A 171 -6.13 0.28 -7.66
C HIS A 171 -6.28 -0.43 -9.01
N PRO A 172 -6.63 -1.72 -9.03
CA PRO A 172 -6.82 -2.47 -10.27
C PRO A 172 -8.05 -2.00 -11.08
N ARG A 173 -8.90 -1.15 -10.48
CA ARG A 173 -10.00 -0.43 -11.12
C ARG A 173 -10.11 0.97 -10.55
N ASN A 174 -10.66 1.88 -11.34
CA ASN A 174 -11.15 3.14 -10.81
C ASN A 174 -12.42 2.86 -10.00
N TYR A 175 -12.36 3.07 -8.68
CA TYR A 175 -13.51 2.98 -7.77
C TYR A 175 -14.12 4.35 -7.46
N THR A 176 -13.80 5.37 -8.25
CA THR A 176 -14.31 6.72 -8.06
C THR A 176 -15.30 7.05 -9.17
N SER A 177 -16.51 7.43 -8.76
CA SER A 177 -17.52 7.94 -9.68
C SER A 177 -17.09 9.27 -10.30
N PRO A 178 -17.71 9.71 -11.41
CA PRO A 178 -17.41 11.01 -12.03
C PRO A 178 -17.59 12.23 -11.11
N ASP A 179 -18.36 12.11 -10.03
CA ASP A 179 -18.58 13.13 -9.00
C ASP A 179 -17.64 13.01 -7.78
N GLY A 180 -16.64 12.11 -7.82
CA GLY A 180 -15.58 12.01 -6.82
C GLY A 180 -15.92 11.14 -5.60
N ASN A 181 -17.02 10.40 -5.63
CA ASN A 181 -17.44 9.51 -4.55
C ASN A 181 -16.97 8.07 -4.81
N PHE A 182 -16.84 7.27 -3.74
CA PHE A 182 -16.61 5.84 -3.90
C PHE A 182 -17.78 5.20 -4.66
N ASP A 183 -17.45 4.49 -5.74
CA ASP A 183 -18.34 3.73 -6.58
C ASP A 183 -17.74 2.36 -6.85
N GLY A 184 -18.12 1.38 -6.03
CA GLY A 184 -17.76 -0.03 -6.25
C GLY A 184 -18.37 -0.63 -7.52
N SER A 185 -19.14 0.15 -8.30
CA SER A 185 -19.67 -0.23 -9.61
C SER A 185 -19.05 0.54 -10.78
N SER A 186 -18.07 1.43 -10.54
CA SER A 186 -17.40 2.12 -11.64
C SER A 186 -16.46 1.16 -12.39
N ASP A 187 -16.82 0.86 -13.63
CA ASP A 187 -16.07 -0.02 -14.54
C ASP A 187 -14.90 0.69 -15.26
N GLY A 188 -14.30 1.71 -14.62
CA GLY A 188 -13.19 2.46 -15.21
C GLY A 188 -11.88 1.68 -15.08
N TYR A 189 -11.51 0.86 -16.06
CA TYR A 189 -10.21 0.20 -16.09
C TYR A 189 -9.16 1.12 -16.73
N THR A 190 -8.02 1.35 -16.07
CA THR A 190 -6.82 1.91 -16.72
C THR A 190 -6.19 0.86 -17.65
N VAL A 191 -6.15 -0.39 -17.19
CA VAL A 191 -5.84 -1.61 -17.95
C VAL A 191 -6.79 -2.72 -17.45
N ALA A 192 -7.30 -3.56 -18.34
CA ALA A 192 -8.27 -4.59 -17.95
C ALA A 192 -7.61 -5.65 -17.05
N ILE A 193 -8.12 -5.80 -15.82
CA ILE A 193 -7.83 -6.94 -14.94
C ILE A 193 -8.91 -8.02 -15.14
N ASP A 194 -8.52 -9.29 -15.08
CA ASP A 194 -9.44 -10.42 -14.98
C ASP A 194 -10.24 -10.30 -13.66
N LEU A 195 -11.57 -10.35 -13.77
CA LEU A 195 -12.46 -10.26 -12.61
C LEU A 195 -12.18 -11.34 -11.55
N GLY A 196 -11.66 -12.50 -11.96
CA GLY A 196 -11.25 -13.58 -11.05
C GLY A 196 -9.98 -13.26 -10.24
N MET A 197 -9.15 -12.33 -10.72
CA MET A 197 -7.97 -11.80 -10.02
C MET A 197 -8.23 -10.48 -9.29
N GLU A 198 -9.38 -9.85 -9.48
CA GLU A 198 -9.70 -8.57 -8.85
C GLU A 198 -10.23 -8.78 -7.43
N ASN A 199 -9.31 -9.14 -6.54
CA ASN A 199 -9.57 -9.31 -5.11
C ASN A 199 -8.25 -9.33 -4.32
N ASN A 200 -8.38 -9.20 -3.00
CA ASN A 200 -7.24 -9.10 -2.09
C ASN A 200 -6.36 -10.36 -1.97
N LEU A 201 -6.66 -11.49 -2.64
CA LEU A 201 -5.71 -12.61 -2.75
C LEU A 201 -4.66 -12.45 -3.84
N TYR A 202 -4.88 -11.55 -4.81
CA TYR A 202 -3.98 -11.33 -5.94
C TYR A 202 -3.31 -9.96 -5.87
N THR A 203 -3.99 -8.96 -5.30
CA THR A 203 -3.46 -7.62 -5.06
C THR A 203 -4.08 -7.01 -3.81
N VAL A 204 -3.25 -6.53 -2.88
CA VAL A 204 -3.72 -5.76 -1.72
C VAL A 204 -4.36 -4.42 -2.12
N MET A 205 -4.18 -4.00 -3.38
CA MET A 205 -4.77 -2.79 -3.95
C MET A 205 -6.26 -2.94 -4.29
N SER A 206 -6.83 -4.15 -4.27
CA SER A 206 -8.27 -4.34 -4.51
C SER A 206 -9.09 -4.08 -3.25
N TYR A 207 -10.25 -3.45 -3.41
CA TYR A 207 -11.24 -3.30 -2.34
C TYR A 207 -12.18 -4.51 -2.19
N PHE A 208 -12.06 -5.54 -3.03
CA PHE A 208 -12.90 -6.71 -2.96
C PHE A 208 -12.22 -7.88 -2.25
N ALA A 209 -12.97 -8.53 -1.38
CA ALA A 209 -12.64 -9.87 -0.92
C ALA A 209 -13.00 -10.89 -2.02
N PRO A 210 -12.29 -12.01 -2.11
CA PRO A 210 -12.56 -13.06 -3.09
C PRO A 210 -13.99 -13.63 -2.88
N GLN A 211 -14.78 -13.69 -3.95
CA GLN A 211 -16.20 -14.07 -3.88
C GLN A 211 -16.42 -15.59 -3.72
N ASP A 212 -15.51 -16.41 -4.25
CA ASP A 212 -15.68 -17.86 -4.41
C ASP A 212 -14.85 -18.72 -3.45
N VAL A 213 -14.13 -18.09 -2.54
CA VAL A 213 -13.32 -18.79 -1.55
C VAL A 213 -13.92 -18.48 -0.18
N GLY A 214 -14.06 -19.47 0.69
CA GLY A 214 -14.62 -19.30 2.03
C GLY A 214 -13.80 -18.39 2.98
N PHE A 215 -12.87 -17.59 2.43
CA PHE A 215 -12.12 -16.54 3.12
C PHE A 215 -12.90 -15.23 3.06
N HIS A 216 -14.07 -15.21 3.69
CA HIS A 216 -14.70 -13.93 3.99
C HIS A 216 -14.02 -13.34 5.23
N ASN A 217 -13.67 -12.06 5.20
CA ASN A 217 -13.26 -11.29 6.38
C ASN A 217 -11.86 -11.57 6.96
N GLN A 218 -10.88 -12.03 6.16
CA GLN A 218 -9.49 -12.15 6.62
C GLN A 218 -8.63 -11.01 6.10
N TRP A 219 -7.85 -10.43 7.01
CA TRP A 219 -6.87 -9.41 6.66
C TRP A 219 -5.66 -10.04 5.99
N VAL A 220 -5.28 -9.53 4.82
CA VAL A 220 -4.06 -9.98 4.17
C VAL A 220 -2.84 -9.35 4.83
N ARG A 221 -1.79 -10.15 4.98
CA ARG A 221 -0.62 -9.80 5.79
C ARG A 221 0.67 -9.77 5.00
N THR A 222 0.63 -9.67 3.68
CA THR A 222 1.82 -9.51 2.83
C THR A 222 1.41 -8.77 1.57
N LEU A 223 2.37 -8.38 0.74
CA LEU A 223 2.09 -8.15 -0.67
C LEU A 223 1.56 -9.44 -1.31
N MET A 224 0.67 -9.29 -2.27
CA MET A 224 0.15 -10.38 -3.08
C MET A 224 0.92 -10.45 -4.41
N PRO A 225 0.78 -11.55 -5.18
CA PRO A 225 1.63 -11.77 -6.35
C PRO A 225 1.61 -10.64 -7.39
N LEU A 226 0.45 -10.02 -7.68
CA LEU A 226 0.38 -8.92 -8.65
C LEU A 226 1.10 -7.66 -8.12
N ASP A 227 1.03 -7.39 -6.82
CA ASP A 227 1.74 -6.25 -6.21
C ASP A 227 3.26 -6.43 -6.37
N ILE A 228 3.76 -7.64 -6.10
CA ILE A 228 5.19 -7.98 -6.24
C ILE A 228 5.63 -7.83 -7.70
N MET A 229 4.86 -8.37 -8.66
CA MET A 229 5.19 -8.26 -10.09
C MET A 229 5.24 -6.81 -10.56
N ALA A 230 4.24 -6.00 -10.17
CA ALA A 230 4.17 -4.58 -10.50
C ALA A 230 5.35 -3.79 -9.91
N LEU A 231 5.69 -4.03 -8.64
CA LEU A 231 6.83 -3.36 -8.00
C LEU A 231 8.19 -3.83 -8.56
N GLN A 232 8.32 -5.12 -8.91
CA GLN A 232 9.52 -5.63 -9.60
C GLN A 232 9.67 -5.04 -11.00
N TYR A 233 8.57 -4.77 -11.70
CA TYR A 233 8.60 -4.03 -12.97
C TYR A 233 9.10 -2.59 -12.78
N LEU A 234 8.65 -1.90 -11.74
CA LEU A 234 9.07 -0.51 -11.46
C LEU A 234 10.53 -0.42 -10.97
N TYR A 235 10.91 -1.24 -9.98
CA TYR A 235 12.14 -1.06 -9.21
C TYR A 235 13.17 -2.18 -9.39
N GLY A 236 12.77 -3.32 -9.95
CA GLY A 236 13.64 -4.46 -10.22
C GLY A 236 13.57 -5.51 -9.11
N VAL A 237 14.02 -6.73 -9.42
CA VAL A 237 14.04 -7.87 -8.49
C VAL A 237 15.25 -7.78 -7.57
N ASN A 238 15.05 -7.94 -6.26
CA ASN A 238 16.17 -8.16 -5.36
C ASN A 238 16.66 -9.62 -5.45
N GLN A 239 17.78 -9.81 -6.13
CA GLN A 239 18.38 -11.13 -6.33
C GLN A 239 19.19 -11.62 -5.12
N THR A 240 19.37 -10.79 -4.08
CA THR A 240 20.20 -11.15 -2.92
C THR A 240 19.43 -11.88 -1.83
N ALA A 241 18.10 -11.73 -1.78
CA ALA A 241 17.27 -12.28 -0.72
C ALA A 241 16.96 -13.78 -0.88
N THR A 242 16.98 -14.32 -2.10
CA THR A 242 16.56 -15.70 -2.42
C THR A 242 17.71 -16.59 -2.90
N ALA A 243 18.96 -16.24 -2.59
CA ALA A 243 20.14 -16.97 -3.04
C ALA A 243 20.43 -18.27 -2.27
N GLY A 244 19.46 -18.81 -1.50
CA GLY A 244 19.61 -20.01 -0.67
C GLY A 244 18.31 -20.78 -0.47
N ASP A 245 18.38 -21.91 0.25
CA ASP A 245 17.21 -22.72 0.59
C ASP A 245 16.40 -22.06 1.72
N ASP A 246 15.17 -21.65 1.41
CA ASP A 246 14.24 -21.09 2.40
C ASP A 246 13.25 -22.16 2.89
N VAL A 247 12.99 -22.19 4.20
CA VAL A 247 12.00 -23.10 4.82
C VAL A 247 10.78 -22.29 5.26
N HIS A 248 9.65 -22.51 4.60
CA HIS A 248 8.35 -22.01 5.03
C HIS A 248 7.63 -23.07 5.86
N SER A 249 7.28 -22.74 7.11
CA SER A 249 6.55 -23.63 8.00
C SER A 249 5.07 -23.25 8.09
N TYR A 250 4.21 -24.26 8.14
CA TYR A 250 2.79 -24.10 8.46
C TYR A 250 2.57 -24.38 9.95
N SER A 251 1.75 -23.56 10.61
CA SER A 251 1.30 -23.75 12.00
C SER A 251 -0.22 -23.73 12.08
#